data_AF-A0A3R6VNF3-F1
#
_entry.id   AF-A0A3R6VNF3-F1
#
_cell.length_a   1.000
_cell.length_b   1.000
_cell.length_c   1.000
_cell.angle_alpha   90.00
_cell.angle_beta   90.00
_cell.angle_gamma   90.00
#
_symmetry.space_group_name_H-M   'P 1'
#
loop_
_entity.id
_entity.type
_entity.pdbx_description
1 polymer ?
#
loop_
_entity_poly.entity_id
_entity_poly.type
_entity_poly.pdbx_seq_one_letter_code
_entity_poly.pdbx_strand_id
1 'polypeptide(L)'
;DELLATVSTDGWTFVVRSQPPNSPDLNVLDLGFFASIQSLQYKSVSRTVDDIIEATLSAFECLGVEKLENVFLTFQAVMRLVIQHSGDNQFRLPHLGKDALRRAGALMENVSCPVALLA
;
A
#
# COMPACT_ATOMS: atom_id res chain seq x y z
N ASP A 1 -1.81 -17.05 -19.93
CA ASP A 1 -1.08 -16.03 -20.69
C ASP A 1 0.31 -16.58 -20.96
N GLU A 2 0.59 -16.93 -22.21
CA GLU A 2 1.79 -17.68 -22.62
C GLU A 2 3.08 -16.89 -22.32
N LEU A 3 3.02 -15.55 -22.39
CA LEU A 3 4.13 -14.67 -22.03
C LEU A 3 4.46 -14.75 -20.54
N LEU A 4 3.44 -14.71 -19.66
CA LEU A 4 3.66 -14.82 -18.21
C LEU A 4 4.22 -16.18 -17.80
N ALA A 5 3.86 -17.25 -18.52
CA ALA A 5 4.44 -18.57 -18.32
C ALA A 5 5.93 -18.61 -18.66
N THR A 6 6.37 -17.90 -19.71
CA THR A 6 7.80 -17.87 -20.10
C THR A 6 8.69 -17.09 -19.14
N VAL A 7 8.13 -16.14 -18.37
CA VAL A 7 8.86 -15.37 -17.35
C VAL A 7 8.67 -15.91 -15.92
N SER A 8 7.84 -16.93 -15.75
CA SER A 8 7.62 -17.61 -14.48
C SER A 8 8.74 -18.63 -14.23
N THR A 9 9.94 -18.14 -13.94
CA THR A 9 11.12 -18.96 -13.58
C THR A 9 11.19 -19.16 -12.07
N ASP A 10 12.01 -20.13 -11.64
CA ASP A 10 12.40 -20.30 -10.23
C ASP A 10 11.23 -20.52 -9.25
N GLY A 11 10.13 -21.12 -9.73
CA GLY A 11 8.95 -21.43 -8.91
C GLY A 11 8.01 -20.24 -8.66
N TRP A 12 8.31 -19.06 -9.20
CA TRP A 12 7.43 -17.90 -9.11
C TRP A 12 6.37 -17.92 -10.20
N THR A 13 5.11 -17.73 -9.83
CA THR A 13 4.01 -17.54 -10.80
C THR A 13 3.64 -16.07 -10.85
N PHE A 14 3.84 -15.44 -12.01
CA PHE A 14 3.43 -14.06 -12.22
C PHE A 14 1.98 -13.98 -12.69
N VAL A 15 1.19 -13.15 -12.00
CA VAL A 15 -0.20 -12.87 -12.36
C VAL A 15 -0.35 -11.36 -12.52
N VAL A 16 -0.74 -10.93 -13.72
CA VAL A 16 -1.11 -9.54 -13.96
C VAL A 16 -2.55 -9.31 -13.52
N ARG A 17 -2.77 -8.24 -12.76
CA ARG A 17 -4.10 -7.80 -12.33
C ARG A 17 -4.41 -6.46 -12.98
N SER A 18 -5.68 -6.24 -13.32
CA SER A 18 -6.13 -4.96 -13.84
C SER A 18 -6.09 -3.90 -12.74
N GLN A 19 -5.49 -2.75 -13.04
CA GLN A 19 -5.60 -1.54 -12.24
C GLN A 19 -6.43 -0.51 -13.01
N PRO A 20 -7.44 0.12 -12.42
CA PRO A 20 -8.20 1.16 -13.08
C PRO A 20 -7.32 2.37 -13.47
N PRO A 21 -7.58 3.03 -14.60
CA PRO A 21 -6.84 4.21 -15.02
C PRO A 21 -7.05 5.36 -14.01
N ASN A 22 -6.01 6.15 -13.77
CA ASN A 22 -6.02 7.30 -12.85
C ASN A 22 -6.40 6.97 -11.39
N SER A 23 -6.17 5.73 -10.94
CA SER A 23 -6.41 5.29 -9.55
C SER A 23 -5.11 4.97 -8.81
N PRO A 24 -4.30 5.97 -8.43
CA PRO A 24 -3.10 5.76 -7.61
C PRO A 24 -3.45 5.26 -6.20
N ASP A 25 -4.67 5.54 -5.72
CA ASP A 25 -5.24 4.99 -4.49
C ASP A 25 -5.43 3.46 -4.56
N LEU A 26 -5.52 2.91 -5.77
CA LEU A 26 -5.54 1.48 -6.06
C LEU A 26 -4.16 0.89 -6.44
N ASN A 27 -3.08 1.62 -6.16
CA ASN A 27 -1.72 1.09 -6.11
C ASN A 27 -1.15 1.19 -4.69
N VAL A 28 -0.83 0.06 -4.06
CA VAL A 28 -0.30 0.04 -2.69
C VAL A 28 1.01 0.82 -2.53
N LEU A 29 1.82 0.89 -3.60
CA LEU A 29 3.09 1.62 -3.59
C LEU A 29 2.85 3.14 -3.52
N ASP A 30 1.97 3.64 -4.39
CA ASP A 30 1.59 5.04 -4.48
C ASP A 30 0.75 5.48 -3.27
N LEU A 31 -0.19 4.64 -2.83
CA LEU A 31 -1.13 4.94 -1.74
C LEU A 31 -0.42 5.29 -0.43
N GLY A 32 0.71 4.64 -0.13
CA GLY A 32 1.35 4.89 1.16
C GLY A 32 2.77 4.37 1.33
N PHE A 33 3.25 3.43 0.52
CA PHE A 33 4.61 2.91 0.72
C PHE A 33 5.67 3.97 0.40
N PHE A 34 5.60 4.59 -0.78
CA PHE A 34 6.53 5.66 -1.15
C PHE A 34 6.43 6.87 -0.24
N ALA A 35 5.21 7.29 0.13
CA ALA A 35 5.01 8.36 1.11
C ALA A 35 5.66 8.05 2.47
N SER A 36 5.67 6.78 2.88
CA SER A 36 6.29 6.34 4.13
C SER A 36 7.82 6.45 4.09
N ILE A 37 8.44 5.98 3.00
CA ILE A 37 9.89 6.12 2.78
C ILE A 37 10.25 7.61 2.72
N GLN A 38 9.50 8.39 1.94
CA GLN A 38 9.72 9.81 1.78
C GLN A 38 9.63 10.56 3.12
N SER A 39 8.68 10.19 4.00
CA SER A 39 8.55 10.79 5.34
C SER A 39 9.78 10.57 6.24
N LEU A 40 10.53 9.49 6.04
CA LEU A 40 11.78 9.22 6.74
C LEU A 40 12.96 9.92 6.04
N GLN A 41 13.01 9.85 4.73
CA GLN A 41 14.02 10.51 3.90
C GLN A 41 14.06 12.02 4.14
N TYR A 42 12.91 12.68 4.33
CA TYR A 42 12.84 14.11 4.66
C TYR A 42 13.45 14.50 6.02
N LYS A 43 13.76 13.54 6.89
CA LYS A 43 14.47 13.79 8.15
C LYS A 43 15.98 13.89 7.96
N SER A 44 16.49 13.50 6.79
CA SER A 44 17.90 13.60 6.41
C SER A 44 18.16 14.85 5.60
N VAL A 45 19.34 15.46 5.78
CA VAL A 45 19.77 16.60 4.96
C VAL A 45 20.50 16.07 3.74
N SER A 46 19.91 16.28 2.57
CA SER A 46 20.53 15.92 1.28
C SER A 46 20.83 17.18 0.46
N ARG A 47 22.05 17.31 -0.07
CA ARG A 47 22.48 18.43 -0.92
C ARG A 47 22.83 17.99 -2.34
N THR A 48 23.01 16.69 -2.55
CA THR A 48 23.32 16.08 -3.84
C THR A 48 22.31 15.00 -4.19
N VAL A 49 22.33 14.53 -5.43
CA VAL A 49 21.53 13.37 -5.85
C VAL A 49 21.98 12.11 -5.11
N ASP A 50 23.28 11.93 -4.91
CA ASP A 50 23.83 10.79 -4.18
C ASP A 50 23.33 10.77 -2.72
N ASP A 51 23.28 11.94 -2.07
CA ASP A 51 22.73 12.06 -0.72
C ASP A 51 21.24 11.68 -0.66
N ILE A 52 20.47 11.94 -1.73
CA ILE A 52 19.05 11.57 -1.82
C ILE A 52 18.92 10.05 -1.98
N ILE A 53 19.75 9.44 -2.83
CA ILE A 53 19.77 8.00 -3.03
C ILE A 53 20.11 7.30 -1.70
N GLU A 54 21.16 7.74 -1.02
CA GLU A 54 21.59 7.19 0.26
C GLU A 54 20.49 7.35 1.33
N ALA A 55 19.90 8.54 1.46
CA ALA A 55 18.82 8.78 2.40
C ALA A 55 17.57 7.92 2.09
N THR A 56 17.28 7.67 0.82
CA THR A 56 16.14 6.85 0.38
C THR A 56 16.37 5.38 0.71
N LEU A 57 17.57 4.86 0.44
CA LEU A 57 17.95 3.48 0.79
C LEU A 57 17.95 3.28 2.31
N SER A 58 18.52 4.23 3.07
CA SER A 58 18.47 4.19 4.52
C SER A 58 17.03 4.22 5.06
N ALA A 59 16.16 5.07 4.48
CA ALA A 59 14.75 5.12 4.84
C ALA A 59 14.02 3.80 4.53
N PHE A 60 14.35 3.14 3.42
CA PHE A 60 13.81 1.82 3.07
C PHE A 60 14.20 0.75 4.10
N GLU A 61 15.49 0.67 4.45
CA GLU A 61 16.01 -0.27 5.46
C GLU A 61 15.46 0.01 6.87
N CYS A 62 15.25 1.28 7.22
CA CYS A 62 14.65 1.67 8.49
C CYS A 62 13.13 1.43 8.53
N LEU A 63 12.47 1.19 7.39
CA LEU A 63 11.03 1.05 7.35
C LEU A 63 10.62 -0.32 7.89
N GLY A 64 10.03 -0.34 9.08
CA GLY A 64 9.55 -1.57 9.69
C GLY A 64 8.43 -2.23 8.88
N VAL A 65 8.40 -3.57 8.89
CA VAL A 65 7.37 -4.40 8.22
C VAL A 65 5.95 -3.99 8.64
N GLU A 66 5.77 -3.60 9.91
CA GLU A 66 4.48 -3.11 10.44
C GLU A 66 3.91 -1.92 9.64
N LYS A 67 4.79 -1.09 9.07
CA LYS A 67 4.34 0.03 8.23
C LYS A 67 3.73 -0.47 6.94
N LEU A 68 4.32 -1.49 6.31
CA LEU A 68 3.79 -2.09 5.09
C LEU A 68 2.44 -2.76 5.35
N GLU A 69 2.31 -3.52 6.45
CA GLU A 69 1.02 -4.08 6.90
C GLU A 69 -0.04 -2.98 7.06
N ASN A 70 0.34 -1.86 7.69
CA ASN A 70 -0.53 -0.73 7.89
C ASN A 70 -1.00 -0.11 6.55
N VAL A 71 -0.14 -0.07 5.52
CA VAL A 71 -0.51 0.38 4.17
C VAL A 71 -1.47 -0.61 3.52
N PHE A 72 -1.23 -1.92 3.60
CA PHE A 72 -2.14 -2.94 3.06
C PHE A 72 -3.54 -2.91 3.69
N LEU A 73 -3.65 -2.72 5.01
CA LEU A 73 -4.95 -2.55 5.66
C LEU A 73 -5.66 -1.27 5.18
N THR A 74 -4.90 -0.20 4.94
CA THR A 74 -5.46 1.04 4.38
C THR A 74 -5.93 0.81 2.94
N PHE A 75 -5.16 0.08 2.14
CA PHE A 75 -5.47 -0.30 0.77
C PHE A 75 -6.79 -1.08 0.66
N GLN A 76 -7.00 -2.06 1.53
CA GLN A 76 -8.26 -2.81 1.56
C GLN A 76 -9.44 -1.93 2.01
N ALA A 77 -9.21 -0.97 2.91
CA ALA A 77 -10.23 0.01 3.29
C ALA A 77 -10.59 0.96 2.14
N VAL A 78 -9.59 1.40 1.35
CA VAL A 78 -9.78 2.18 0.13
C VAL A 78 -10.60 1.40 -0.89
N MET A 79 -10.24 0.14 -1.18
CA MET A 79 -11.01 -0.71 -2.10
C MET A 79 -12.47 -0.83 -1.67
N ARG A 80 -12.74 -0.99 -0.37
CA ARG A 80 -14.11 -1.00 0.16
C ARG A 80 -14.82 0.34 -0.09
N LEU A 81 -14.15 1.47 0.14
CA LEU A 81 -14.73 2.80 -0.08
C LEU A 81 -15.04 3.05 -1.55
N VAL A 82 -14.16 2.65 -2.46
CA VAL A 82 -14.39 2.73 -3.91
C VAL A 82 -15.67 1.98 -4.29
N ILE A 83 -15.88 0.77 -3.75
CA ILE A 83 -17.12 0.02 -3.97
C ILE A 83 -18.33 0.77 -3.37
N GLN A 84 -18.22 1.27 -2.14
CA GLN A 84 -19.29 2.02 -1.47
C GLN A 84 -19.71 3.30 -2.20
N HIS A 85 -18.78 3.92 -2.92
CA HIS A 85 -19.00 5.16 -3.67
C HIS A 85 -19.09 4.90 -5.18
N SER A 86 -19.45 3.67 -5.58
CA SER A 86 -19.71 3.31 -6.98
C SER A 86 -18.57 3.64 -7.95
N GLY A 87 -17.32 3.47 -7.52
CA GLY A 87 -16.12 3.73 -8.31
C GLY A 87 -15.51 5.13 -8.15
N ASP A 88 -16.15 6.03 -7.40
CA ASP A 88 -15.61 7.36 -7.08
C ASP A 88 -14.45 7.26 -6.07
N ASN A 89 -13.53 8.22 -6.11
CA ASN A 89 -12.38 8.36 -5.22
C ASN A 89 -12.50 9.56 -4.25
N GLN A 90 -13.62 10.31 -4.30
CA GLN A 90 -13.88 11.43 -3.40
C GLN A 90 -14.40 10.99 -2.03
N PHE A 91 -13.58 10.25 -1.28
CA PHE A 91 -13.89 9.84 0.08
C PHE A 91 -12.77 10.21 1.07
N ARG A 92 -13.15 10.37 2.33
CA ARG A 92 -12.17 10.55 3.42
C ARG A 92 -11.61 9.20 3.83
N LEU A 93 -10.28 9.10 3.88
CA LEU A 93 -9.61 7.91 4.38
C LEU A 93 -9.95 7.68 5.88
N PRO A 94 -10.44 6.50 6.26
CA PRO A 94 -10.80 6.21 7.64
C PRO A 94 -9.54 6.01 8.49
N HIS A 95 -9.53 6.61 9.67
CA HIS A 95 -8.51 6.34 10.67
C HIS A 95 -8.83 5.03 11.40
N LEU A 96 -8.25 3.93 10.92
CA LEU A 96 -8.47 2.59 11.49
C LEU A 96 -7.85 2.35 12.87
N GLY A 97 -7.13 3.32 13.45
CA GLY A 97 -6.51 3.16 14.78
C GLY A 97 -5.50 1.99 14.86
N LYS A 98 -4.84 1.66 13.75
CA LYS A 98 -4.07 0.41 13.57
C LYS A 98 -3.05 0.16 14.68
N ASP A 99 -2.30 1.20 15.08
CA ASP A 99 -1.29 1.05 16.13
C ASP A 99 -1.90 0.76 17.51
N ALA A 100 -3.08 1.32 17.81
CA ALA A 100 -3.80 1.02 19.04
C ALA A 100 -4.33 -0.41 19.04
N LEU A 101 -4.90 -0.86 17.91
CA LEU A 101 -5.36 -2.24 17.75
C LEU A 101 -4.21 -3.25 17.83
N ARG A 102 -3.05 -2.94 17.24
CA ARG A 102 -1.84 -3.77 17.32
C ARG A 102 -1.37 -3.93 18.76
N ARG A 103 -1.29 -2.84 19.52
CA ARG A 103 -0.92 -2.88 20.95
C ARG A 103 -1.92 -3.69 21.80
N ALA A 104 -3.19 -3.69 21.42
CA ALA A 104 -4.22 -4.49 22.08
C ALA A 104 -4.28 -5.96 21.62
N GLY A 105 -3.45 -6.38 20.64
CA GLY A 105 -3.50 -7.71 20.05
C GLY A 105 -4.77 -7.99 19.24
N ALA A 106 -5.48 -6.94 18.80
CA ALA A 106 -6.78 -7.03 18.13
C ALA A 106 -6.77 -6.48 16.70
N LEU A 107 -5.59 -6.28 16.12
CA LEU A 107 -5.47 -5.82 14.74
C LEU A 107 -5.94 -6.91 13.77
N MET A 108 -6.86 -6.54 12.87
CA MET A 108 -7.32 -7.46 11.83
C MET A 108 -6.23 -7.74 10.80
N GLU A 109 -6.19 -8.94 10.26
CA GLU A 109 -5.36 -9.27 9.09
C GLU A 109 -5.95 -8.71 7.79
N ASN A 110 -7.28 -8.69 7.69
CA ASN A 110 -8.00 -8.17 6.54
C ASN A 110 -9.24 -7.34 6.93
N VAL A 111 -9.58 -6.40 6.06
CA VAL A 111 -10.68 -5.45 6.21
C VAL A 111 -11.95 -6.04 5.58
N SER A 112 -12.88 -6.54 6.39
CA SER A 112 -14.14 -7.23 5.96
C SER A 112 -15.07 -6.44 5.02
N CYS A 113 -15.28 -6.86 3.78
CA CYS A 113 -16.23 -6.20 2.88
C CYS A 113 -17.66 -6.78 3.03
N PRO A 114 -18.69 -5.99 3.41
CA PRO A 114 -20.07 -6.46 3.43
C PRO A 114 -20.55 -6.93 2.05
N VAL A 115 -21.19 -8.11 1.99
CA VAL A 115 -21.72 -8.69 0.74
C VAL A 115 -22.74 -7.78 0.06
N ALA A 116 -23.50 -6.99 0.82
CA ALA A 116 -24.45 -6.03 0.28
C ALA A 116 -23.82 -4.95 -0.62
N LEU A 117 -22.50 -4.75 -0.55
CA LEU A 117 -21.77 -3.84 -1.42
C LEU A 117 -21.36 -4.46 -2.77
N LEU A 118 -21.47 -5.78 -2.92
CA LEU A 118 -21.06 -6.51 -4.13
C LEU A 118 -22.22 -6.74 -5.12
N ALA A 119 -23.39 -6.16 -4.84
CA ALA A 119 -24.62 -6.32 -5.61
C ALA A 119 -24.77 -5.27 -6.71
#